data_AF-E1LKS7-F1
#
_entry.id   AF-E1LKS7-F1
#
_cell.length_a   1.000
_cell.length_b   1.000
_cell.length_c   1.000
_cell.angle_alpha   90.00
_cell.angle_beta   90.00
_cell.angle_gamma   90.00
#
_symmetry.space_group_name_H-M   'P 1'
#
loop_
_entity.id
_entity.type
_entity.pdbx_description
1 polymer ?
#
loop_
_entity_poly.entity_id
_entity_poly.type
_entity_poly.pdbx_seq_one_letter_code
_entity_poly.pdbx_strand_id
1 'polypeptide(L)' 'MVYSTDFKKGVLDYIKEGHSHVEATKVFDVGVRTLFTWEKKDVNKDT' A
#
# COMPACT_ATOMS: atom_id res chain seq x y z
N MET A 1 3.17 8.56 11.34
CA MET A 1 3.80 7.22 11.34
C MET A 1 4.69 7.11 10.12
N VAL A 2 5.96 6.75 10.32
CA VAL A 2 6.93 6.62 9.23
C VAL A 2 7.09 5.14 8.93
N TYR A 3 6.60 4.71 7.78
CA TYR A 3 6.76 3.34 7.29
C TYR A 3 7.97 3.29 6.35
N SER A 4 8.77 2.23 6.44
CA SER A 4 9.92 2.04 5.57
C SER A 4 9.48 1.87 4.11
N THR A 5 10.38 2.18 3.17
CA THR A 5 10.11 2.02 1.74
C THR A 5 9.84 0.57 1.39
N ASP A 6 10.61 -0.36 1.97
CA ASP A 6 10.45 -1.80 1.73
C ASP A 6 9.10 -2.31 2.24
N PHE A 7 8.66 -1.84 3.42
CA PHE A 7 7.34 -2.17 3.94
C PHE A 7 6.23 -1.67 3.03
N LYS A 8 6.30 -0.40 2.59
CA LYS A 8 5.31 0.15 1.64
C LYS A 8 5.27 -0.64 0.35
N LYS A 9 6.43 -1.02 -0.18
CA LYS A 9 6.52 -1.82 -1.40
C LYS A 9 5.86 -3.18 -1.23
N GLY A 10 6.15 -3.89 -0.13
CA GLY A 10 5.50 -5.18 0.16
C GLY A 10 3.98 -5.07 0.26
N VAL A 11 3.46 -4.00 0.87
CA VAL A 11 2.01 -3.76 0.93
C VAL A 11 1.40 -3.49 -0.45
N LEU A 12 2.08 -2.69 -1.29
CA LEU A 12 1.60 -2.39 -2.64
C LEU A 12 1.69 -3.61 -3.57
N ASP A 13 2.74 -4.42 -3.45
CA ASP A 13 2.92 -5.65 -4.22
C ASP A 13 1.82 -6.67 -3.86
N TYR A 14 1.46 -6.79 -2.57
CA TYR A 14 0.31 -7.60 -2.12
C TYR A 14 -1.00 -7.20 -2.81
N ILE A 15 -1.26 -5.89 -2.96
CA ILE A 15 -2.46 -5.40 -3.66
C ILE A 15 -2.36 -5.69 -5.16
N LYS A 16 -1.17 -5.52 -5.78
CA LYS A 16 -0.91 -5.80 -7.20
C LYS A 16 -1.07 -7.29 -7.54
N GLU A 17 -0.81 -8.18 -6.59
CA GLU A 17 -1.06 -9.64 -6.70
C GLU A 17 -2.57 -10.00 -6.72
N GLY A 18 -3.45 -9.03 -6.51
CA GLY A 18 -4.91 -9.19 -6.63
C GLY A 18 -5.65 -9.23 -5.30
N HIS A 19 -4.96 -9.02 -4.18
CA HIS A 19 -5.59 -8.95 -2.87
C HIS A 19 -6.38 -7.64 -2.68
N SER A 20 -7.45 -7.71 -1.90
CA SER A 20 -8.29 -6.54 -1.65
C SER A 20 -7.65 -5.56 -0.65
N HIS A 21 -7.95 -4.26 -0.79
CA HIS A 21 -7.54 -3.22 0.17
C HIS A 21 -7.99 -3.55 1.60
N VAL A 22 -9.18 -4.14 1.77
CA VAL A 22 -9.71 -4.55 3.08
C VAL A 22 -8.85 -5.63 3.71
N GLU A 23 -8.41 -6.60 2.92
CA GLU A 23 -7.52 -7.66 3.39
C GLU A 23 -6.13 -7.09 3.74
N ALA A 24 -5.55 -6.27 2.87
CA ALA A 24 -4.27 -5.62 3.13
C ALA A 24 -4.29 -4.78 4.41
N THR A 25 -5.39 -4.07 4.70
CA THR A 25 -5.50 -3.29 5.95
C THR A 25 -5.47 -4.16 7.20
N LYS A 26 -6.00 -5.39 7.12
CA LYS A 26 -6.00 -6.34 8.24
C LYS A 26 -4.64 -7.03 8.37
N VAL A 27 -4.04 -7.44 7.26
CA VAL A 27 -2.76 -8.17 7.23
C VAL A 27 -1.61 -7.29 7.71
N PHE A 28 -1.58 -6.03 7.29
CA PHE A 28 -0.47 -5.12 7.55
C PHE A 28 -0.74 -4.10 8.65
N ASP A 29 -1.94 -4.12 9.24
CA ASP A 29 -2.41 -3.14 10.23
C ASP A 29 -2.20 -1.68 9.75
N VAL A 30 -2.52 -1.43 8.48
CA VAL A 30 -2.41 -0.11 7.85
C VAL A 30 -3.80 0.44 7.60
N GLY A 31 -4.03 1.68 8.02
CA GLY A 31 -5.28 2.38 7.74
C GLY A 31 -5.52 2.55 6.23
N VAL A 32 -6.77 2.36 5.80
CA VAL A 32 -7.21 2.47 4.38
C VAL A 32 -6.74 3.78 3.72
N ARG A 33 -6.82 4.91 4.44
CA ARG A 33 -6.38 6.22 3.95
C ARG A 33 -4.87 6.27 3.67
N THR A 34 -4.07 5.58 4.47
CA THR A 34 -2.63 5.46 4.28
C THR A 34 -2.32 4.65 3.02
N LEU A 35 -3.04 3.54 2.80
CA LEU A 35 -2.95 2.69 1.61
C LEU A 35 -3.18 3.49 0.32
N PHE A 36 -4.32 4.19 0.23
CA PHE A 36 -4.65 5.01 -0.95
C PHE A 36 -3.65 6.14 -1.20
N THR A 37 -3.06 6.70 -0.13
CA THR A 37 -2.02 7.72 -0.26
C THR A 37 -0.75 7.14 -0.89
N TRP A 38 -0.42 5.88 -0.62
CA TRP A 38 0.74 5.21 -1.21
C TRP A 38 0.50 4.85 -2.67
N GLU A 39 -0.65 4.27 -3.00
CA GLU A 39 -1.02 3.95 -4.40
C GLU A 39 -0.98 5.20 -5.28
N LYS A 40 -1.57 6.31 -4.83
CA LYS A 40 -1.54 7.57 -5.59
C LYS A 40 -0.13 8.11 -5.81
N LYS A 41 0.78 7.89 -4.86
CA LYS A 41 2.18 8.32 -4.97
C LYS A 41 3.00 7.38 -5.85
N ASP A 42 2.64 6.10 -5.91
CA ASP A 42 3.27 5.10 -6.80
C ASP A 42 2.89 5.41 -8.26
N VAL A 43 1.60 5.62 -8.54
CA VAL A 43 1.09 5.96 -9.89
C VAL A 43 1.74 7.23 -10.45
N ASN A 44 1.97 8.24 -9.61
CA ASN A 44 2.58 9.50 -10.04
C ASN A 44 4.10 9.43 -10.24
N LYS A 45 4.76 8.30 -9.95
CA LYS A 45 6.20 8.12 -10.25
C LYS A 45 6.44 7.58 -11.66
N ASP A 46 5.44 6.96 -12.26
CA ASP A 46 5.54 6.36 -13.60
C ASP A 46 5.02 7.30 -14.71
N THR A 47 4.77 8.59 -14.39
CA THR A 47 4.41 9.67 -15.33
C THR A 47 5.46 10.77 -15.28
#